data_AF-A0A7G6W1B7-F1
#
_entry.id   AF-A0A7G6W1B7-F1
#
_cell.length_a   1.000
_cell.length_b   1.000
_cell.length_c   1.000
_cell.angle_alpha   90.00
_cell.angle_beta   90.00
_cell.angle_gamma   90.00
#
_symmetry.space_group_name_H-M   'P 1'
#
loop_
_entity.id
_entity.type
_entity.pdbx_description
1 polymer ?
#
loop_
_entity_poly.entity_id
_entity_poly.type
_entity_poly.pdbx_seq_one_letter_code
_entity_poly.pdbx_strand_id
1 'polypeptide(L)'
;MSLDLQEQQQVRAERLEAYRKVIVEAWHRKGLKNTEVSAYTGRGPSLISKIKNGRAPICSRISNQLIDLLELDRARLFLAIEVAGNGALYFDPAFKNACIASLCFFEHMMDRLHTEGECERRSVFAAFSKDTVERVAGQAGDDVAEQFSSYSPAYSRQAATA
;
A
#
# COMPACT_ATOMS: atom_id res chain seq x y z
N MET A 1 -15.55 -18.56 13.49
CA MET A 1 -14.55 -19.29 12.68
C MET A 1 -14.88 -19.39 11.19
N SER A 2 -16.12 -19.66 10.76
CA SER A 2 -16.47 -19.63 9.32
C SER A 2 -16.84 -18.23 8.79
N LEU A 3 -17.45 -17.38 9.63
CA LEU A 3 -17.82 -16.00 9.29
C LEU A 3 -16.58 -15.11 9.06
N ASP A 4 -15.56 -15.26 9.91
CA ASP A 4 -14.31 -14.47 9.84
C ASP A 4 -13.55 -14.68 8.52
N LEU A 5 -13.57 -15.91 7.98
CA LEU A 5 -12.92 -16.25 6.71
C LEU A 5 -13.66 -15.66 5.50
N GLN A 6 -14.99 -15.59 5.55
CA GLN A 6 -15.80 -15.01 4.49
C GLN A 6 -15.63 -13.48 4.44
N GLU A 7 -15.62 -12.82 5.59
CA GLU A 7 -15.37 -11.39 5.69
C GLU A 7 -13.97 -11.02 5.18
N GLN A 8 -12.94 -11.78 5.56
CA GLN A 8 -11.58 -11.57 5.06
C GLN A 8 -11.47 -11.77 3.54
N GLN A 9 -12.17 -12.76 2.98
CA GLN A 9 -12.21 -12.98 1.53
C GLN A 9 -12.92 -11.84 0.80
N GLN A 10 -14.01 -11.33 1.38
CA GLN A 10 -14.77 -10.21 0.83
C GLN A 10 -13.95 -8.93 0.81
N VAL A 11 -13.31 -8.58 1.92
CA VAL A 11 -12.41 -7.42 2.02
C VAL A 11 -11.27 -7.53 1.01
N ARG A 12 -10.68 -8.72 0.87
CA ARG A 12 -9.62 -8.95 -0.12
C ARG A 12 -10.12 -8.78 -1.57
N ALA A 13 -11.32 -9.25 -1.88
CA ALA A 13 -11.91 -9.10 -3.20
C ALA A 13 -12.20 -7.63 -3.53
N GLU A 14 -12.75 -6.88 -2.57
CA GLU A 14 -13.01 -5.45 -2.69
C GLU A 14 -11.74 -4.64 -2.92
N ARG A 15 -10.66 -4.96 -2.19
CA ARG A 15 -9.33 -4.36 -2.39
C ARG A 15 -8.81 -4.63 -3.80
N LEU A 16 -8.78 -5.89 -4.24
CA LEU A 16 -8.32 -6.24 -5.59
C LEU A 16 -9.15 -5.55 -6.69
N GLU A 17 -10.45 -5.38 -6.46
CA GLU A 17 -11.32 -4.65 -7.38
C GLU A 17 -11.01 -3.14 -7.39
N ALA A 18 -10.68 -2.53 -6.25
CA ALA A 18 -10.22 -1.15 -6.20
C ALA A 18 -8.92 -0.94 -6.99
N TYR A 19 -7.93 -1.84 -6.84
CA TYR A 19 -6.72 -1.83 -7.66
C TYR A 19 -7.03 -2.01 -9.15
N ARG A 20 -7.92 -2.96 -9.50
CA ARG A 20 -8.33 -3.20 -10.88
C ARG A 20 -8.87 -1.92 -11.52
N LYS A 21 -9.73 -1.18 -10.82
CA LYS A 21 -10.32 0.07 -11.32
C LYS A 21 -9.26 1.12 -11.62
N VAL A 22 -8.30 1.33 -10.72
CA VAL A 22 -7.20 2.30 -10.92
C VAL A 22 -6.31 1.87 -12.08
N ILE A 23 -5.94 0.58 -12.14
CA ILE A 23 -5.12 0.03 -13.23
C ILE A 23 -5.82 0.19 -14.58
N VAL A 24 -7.11 -0.13 -14.68
CA VAL A 24 -7.86 -0.03 -15.93
C VAL A 24 -7.99 1.44 -16.36
N GLU A 25 -8.26 2.36 -15.44
CA GLU A 25 -8.31 3.79 -15.73
C GLU A 25 -6.94 4.32 -16.22
N ALA A 26 -5.85 3.95 -15.55
CA ALA A 26 -4.50 4.32 -15.98
C ALA A 26 -4.15 3.74 -17.36
N TRP A 27 -4.58 2.50 -17.62
CA TRP A 27 -4.45 1.88 -18.92
C TRP A 27 -5.21 2.66 -19.99
N HIS A 28 -6.46 3.06 -19.74
CA HIS A 28 -7.22 3.91 -20.65
C HIS A 28 -6.50 5.24 -20.94
N ARG A 29 -5.95 5.89 -19.91
CA ARG A 29 -5.21 7.16 -20.05
C ARG A 29 -3.90 7.02 -20.84
N LYS A 30 -3.18 5.89 -20.70
CA LYS A 30 -1.98 5.59 -21.50
C LYS A 30 -2.30 5.14 -22.93
N GLY A 31 -3.55 4.83 -23.25
CA GLY A 31 -3.95 4.45 -24.61
C GLY A 31 -3.43 3.09 -25.10
N LEU A 32 -2.96 2.22 -24.19
CA LEU A 32 -2.42 0.91 -24.58
C LEU A 32 -3.52 -0.01 -25.15
N LYS A 33 -3.17 -0.80 -26.16
CA LYS A 33 -4.04 -1.82 -26.74
C LYS A 33 -3.99 -3.11 -25.93
N ASN A 34 -5.07 -3.90 -25.99
CA ASN A 34 -5.12 -5.20 -25.33
C ASN A 34 -4.04 -6.17 -25.82
N THR A 35 -3.60 -6.03 -27.07
CA THR A 35 -2.50 -6.83 -27.65
C THR A 35 -1.15 -6.51 -27.01
N GLU A 36 -0.88 -5.23 -26.71
CA GLU A 36 0.37 -4.80 -26.06
C GLU A 36 0.42 -5.29 -24.62
N VAL A 37 -0.69 -5.15 -23.89
CA VAL A 37 -0.83 -5.67 -22.52
C VAL A 37 -0.76 -7.19 -22.48
N SER A 38 -1.35 -7.87 -23.47
CA SER A 38 -1.28 -9.32 -23.63
C SER A 38 0.15 -9.81 -23.85
N ALA A 39 0.92 -9.13 -24.71
CA ALA A 39 2.31 -9.43 -24.96
C ALA A 39 3.18 -9.22 -23.71
N TYR A 40 3.00 -8.11 -22.98
CA TYR A 40 3.77 -7.83 -21.77
C TYR A 40 3.49 -8.81 -20.63
N THR A 41 2.20 -9.12 -20.40
CA THR A 41 1.81 -10.00 -19.28
C THR A 41 1.98 -11.49 -19.57
N GLY A 42 2.19 -11.87 -20.85
CA GLY A 42 2.18 -13.26 -21.29
C GLY A 42 0.81 -13.94 -21.18
N ARG A 43 -0.28 -13.16 -21.12
CA ARG A 43 -1.65 -13.66 -20.98
C ARG A 43 -2.42 -13.49 -22.27
N GLY A 44 -3.30 -14.44 -22.58
CA GLY A 44 -4.09 -14.40 -23.81
C GLY A 44 -4.98 -13.15 -23.92
N PRO A 45 -5.20 -12.60 -25.14
CA PRO A 45 -6.00 -11.38 -25.35
C PRO A 45 -7.42 -11.45 -24.77
N SER A 46 -8.00 -12.66 -24.73
CA SER A 46 -9.33 -12.90 -24.15
C SER A 46 -9.37 -12.60 -22.65
N LEU A 47 -8.38 -13.06 -21.86
CA LEU A 47 -8.31 -12.77 -20.43
C LEU A 47 -8.10 -11.27 -20.18
N ILE A 48 -7.19 -10.67 -20.93
CA ILE A 48 -6.89 -9.23 -20.86
C ILE A 48 -8.14 -8.39 -21.17
N SER A 49 -8.91 -8.77 -22.19
CA SER A 49 -10.20 -8.15 -22.49
C SER A 49 -11.21 -8.30 -21.35
N LYS A 50 -11.31 -9.49 -20.74
CA LYS A 50 -12.22 -9.72 -19.60
C LYS A 50 -11.83 -8.88 -18.38
N ILE A 51 -10.54 -8.79 -18.03
CA ILE A 51 -10.05 -7.97 -16.91
C ILE A 51 -10.37 -6.50 -17.14
N LYS A 52 -10.08 -5.98 -18.34
CA LYS A 52 -10.36 -4.58 -18.70
C LYS A 52 -11.84 -4.24 -18.53
N ASN A 53 -12.71 -5.13 -19.00
CA ASN A 53 -14.16 -4.97 -18.93
C ASN A 53 -14.78 -5.34 -17.57
N GLY A 54 -13.97 -5.66 -16.54
CA GLY A 54 -14.46 -6.05 -15.22
C GLY A 54 -15.21 -7.39 -15.19
N ARG A 55 -15.03 -8.23 -16.21
CA ARG A 55 -15.67 -9.56 -16.35
C ARG A 55 -14.79 -10.69 -15.81
N ALA A 56 -13.60 -10.37 -15.33
CA ALA A 56 -12.71 -11.31 -14.66
C ALA A 56 -11.96 -10.57 -13.54
N PRO A 57 -11.80 -11.19 -12.37
CA PRO A 57 -10.98 -10.63 -11.30
C PRO A 57 -9.51 -10.57 -11.74
N ILE A 58 -8.80 -9.56 -11.25
CA ILE A 58 -7.35 -9.47 -11.40
C ILE A 58 -6.68 -10.20 -10.23
N CYS A 59 -5.71 -11.08 -10.52
CA CYS A 59 -4.88 -11.67 -9.48
C CYS A 59 -3.67 -10.77 -9.16
N SER A 60 -3.07 -10.94 -7.99
CA SER A 60 -1.93 -10.13 -7.53
C SER A 60 -0.76 -10.08 -8.51
N ARG A 61 -0.42 -11.22 -9.13
CA ARG A 61 0.66 -11.29 -10.14
C ARG A 61 0.38 -10.40 -11.35
N ILE A 62 -0.83 -10.47 -11.92
CA ILE A 62 -1.19 -9.64 -13.07
C ILE A 62 -1.28 -8.17 -12.64
N SER A 63 -1.82 -7.90 -11.45
CA SER A 63 -1.87 -6.54 -10.88
C SER A 63 -0.48 -5.90 -10.83
N ASN A 64 0.51 -6.59 -10.26
CA ASN A 64 1.88 -6.09 -10.17
C ASN A 64 2.50 -5.83 -11.55
N GLN A 65 2.33 -6.76 -12.50
CA GLN A 65 2.80 -6.58 -13.87
C GLN A 65 2.17 -5.35 -14.53
N LEU A 66 0.88 -5.11 -14.33
CA LEU A 66 0.20 -3.94 -14.90
C LEU A 66 0.60 -2.65 -14.19
N ILE A 67 0.84 -2.67 -12.88
CA ILE A 67 1.40 -1.53 -12.13
C ILE A 67 2.76 -1.13 -12.71
N ASP A 68 3.63 -2.10 -13.00
CA ASP A 68 4.93 -1.84 -13.64
C ASP A 68 4.79 -1.31 -15.06
N LEU A 69 4.00 -1.98 -15.92
CA LEU A 69 3.76 -1.55 -17.30
C LEU A 69 3.20 -0.12 -17.39
N LEU A 70 2.31 0.22 -16.46
CA LEU A 70 1.65 1.51 -16.41
C LEU A 70 2.45 2.55 -15.62
N GLU A 71 3.59 2.17 -15.04
CA GLU A 71 4.46 3.03 -14.22
C GLU A 71 3.68 3.71 -13.08
N LEU A 72 2.82 2.95 -12.41
CA LEU A 72 2.03 3.48 -11.31
C LEU A 72 2.86 3.55 -10.04
N ASP A 73 2.89 4.73 -9.42
CA ASP A 73 3.44 4.92 -8.08
C ASP A 73 2.72 4.03 -7.06
N ARG A 74 3.44 3.04 -6.52
CA ARG A 74 2.93 2.06 -5.56
C ARG A 74 2.57 2.68 -4.21
N ALA A 75 3.34 3.64 -3.73
CA ALA A 75 3.08 4.31 -2.46
C ALA A 75 1.79 5.13 -2.55
N ARG A 76 1.62 5.84 -3.66
CA ARG A 76 0.40 6.60 -3.93
C ARG A 76 -0.82 5.69 -4.13
N LEU A 77 -0.67 4.55 -4.79
CA LEU A 77 -1.72 3.54 -4.91
C LEU A 77 -2.17 3.04 -3.53
N PHE A 78 -1.19 2.68 -2.68
CA PHE A 78 -1.45 2.26 -1.31
C PHE A 78 -2.18 3.34 -0.51
N LEU A 79 -1.71 4.59 -0.56
CA LEU A 79 -2.37 5.71 0.13
C LEU A 79 -3.80 5.95 -0.37
N ALA A 80 -4.04 5.86 -1.68
CA ALA A 80 -5.39 6.06 -2.24
C ALA A 80 -6.36 4.93 -1.85
N ILE A 81 -5.91 3.68 -1.92
CA ILE A 81 -6.79 2.51 -1.79
C ILE A 81 -6.87 2.02 -0.34
N GLU A 82 -5.72 1.80 0.30
CA GLU A 82 -5.65 1.18 1.63
C GLU A 82 -5.85 2.20 2.75
N VAL A 83 -5.37 3.44 2.58
CA VAL A 83 -5.49 4.49 3.61
C VAL A 83 -6.74 5.33 3.43
N ALA A 84 -6.94 5.90 2.24
CA ALA A 84 -8.08 6.79 1.98
C ALA A 84 -9.36 6.05 1.59
N GLY A 85 -9.29 4.75 1.24
CA GLY A 85 -10.46 3.97 0.81
C GLY A 85 -11.07 4.43 -0.53
N ASN A 86 -10.37 5.28 -1.29
CA ASN A 86 -10.86 5.87 -2.53
C ASN A 86 -9.78 5.90 -3.61
N GLY A 87 -9.75 4.84 -4.43
CA GLY A 87 -8.79 4.72 -5.53
C GLY A 87 -8.86 5.84 -6.58
N ALA A 88 -9.98 6.56 -6.71
CA ALA A 88 -10.08 7.68 -7.67
C ALA A 88 -9.14 8.84 -7.32
N LEU A 89 -8.77 9.00 -6.04
CA LEU A 89 -7.80 9.98 -5.57
C LEU A 89 -6.41 9.80 -6.21
N TYR A 90 -6.09 8.59 -6.69
CA TYR A 90 -4.86 8.33 -7.44
C TYR A 90 -4.70 9.24 -8.67
N PHE A 91 -5.79 9.76 -9.23
CA PHE A 91 -5.74 10.62 -10.40
C PHE A 91 -5.90 12.12 -10.08
N ASP A 92 -6.15 12.47 -8.83
CA ASP A 92 -6.31 13.85 -8.38
C ASP A 92 -4.94 14.53 -8.20
N PRO A 93 -4.63 15.64 -8.92
CA PRO A 93 -3.39 16.38 -8.74
C PRO A 93 -3.14 16.86 -7.29
N ALA A 94 -4.19 17.27 -6.56
CA ALA A 94 -4.04 17.73 -5.18
C ALA A 94 -3.60 16.57 -4.27
N PHE A 95 -4.20 15.39 -4.45
CA PHE A 95 -3.80 14.19 -3.74
C PHE A 95 -2.37 13.75 -4.09
N LYS A 96 -1.94 13.92 -5.34
CA LYS A 96 -0.53 13.67 -5.75
C LYS A 96 0.42 14.52 -4.92
N ASN A 97 0.16 15.82 -4.86
CA ASN A 97 1.01 16.78 -4.16
C ASN A 97 1.02 16.49 -2.66
N ALA A 98 -0.13 16.13 -2.08
CA ALA A 98 -0.22 15.71 -0.69
C ALA A 98 0.62 14.45 -0.41
N CYS A 99 0.59 13.44 -1.29
CA CYS A 99 1.42 12.24 -1.13
C CYS A 99 2.92 12.58 -1.17
N ILE A 100 3.34 13.42 -2.12
CA ILE A 100 4.73 13.86 -2.23
C ILE A 100 5.16 14.64 -0.98
N ALA A 101 4.34 15.59 -0.54
CA ALA A 101 4.61 16.37 0.67
C ALA A 101 4.73 15.49 1.91
N SER A 102 3.85 14.48 2.06
CA SER A 102 3.91 13.51 3.16
C SER A 102 5.18 12.67 3.12
N LEU A 103 5.60 12.20 1.94
CA LEU A 103 6.85 11.44 1.78
C LEU A 103 8.07 12.31 2.10
N CYS A 104 8.16 13.52 1.56
CA CYS A 104 9.25 14.45 1.87
C CYS A 104 9.28 14.82 3.37
N PHE A 105 8.11 15.02 3.99
CA PHE A 105 8.02 15.26 5.42
C PHE A 105 8.51 14.07 6.25
N PHE A 106 8.13 12.84 5.87
CA PHE A 106 8.59 11.63 6.53
C PHE A 106 10.09 11.42 6.36
N GLU A 107 10.64 11.60 5.16
CA GLU A 107 12.07 11.56 4.89
C GLU A 107 12.84 12.58 5.74
N HIS A 108 12.37 13.83 5.79
CA HIS A 108 12.96 14.87 6.61
C HIS A 108 12.88 14.56 8.11
N MET A 109 11.77 13.98 8.56
CA MET A 109 11.62 13.52 9.94
C MET A 109 12.62 12.40 10.26
N MET A 110 12.75 11.40 9.39
CA MET A 110 13.67 10.28 9.57
C MET A 110 15.13 10.75 9.58
N ASP A 111 15.53 11.63 8.67
CA ASP A 111 16.86 12.23 8.62
C ASP A 111 17.19 13.01 9.91
N ARG A 112 16.22 13.77 10.43
CA ARG A 112 16.37 14.49 11.71
C ARG A 112 16.39 13.58 12.94
N LEU A 113 15.77 12.40 12.87
CA LEU A 113 15.85 11.38 13.92
C LEU A 113 17.19 10.65 13.91
N HIS A 114 17.80 10.49 12.74
CA HIS A 114 19.16 9.95 12.61
C HIS A 114 20.25 10.92 13.08
N THR A 115 20.00 12.22 13.02
CA THR A 115 21.04 13.25 13.25
C THR A 115 21.07 13.81 14.68
N GLU A 116 19.98 13.74 15.46
CA GLU A 116 19.91 14.40 16.78
C GLU A 116 19.32 13.50 17.88
N GLY A 117 20.17 13.15 18.87
CA GLY A 117 19.83 12.91 20.28
C GLY A 117 18.50 12.20 20.59
N GLU A 118 18.55 10.88 20.69
CA GLU A 118 17.46 9.89 20.73
C GLU A 118 16.28 10.04 21.72
N CYS A 119 16.28 10.91 22.74
CA CYS A 119 15.37 10.69 23.89
C CYS A 119 14.01 11.40 23.81
N GLU A 120 13.96 12.69 23.47
CA GLU A 120 12.70 13.45 23.43
C GLU A 120 11.87 13.15 22.18
N ARG A 121 12.49 12.75 21.07
CA ARG A 121 11.78 12.57 19.78
C ARG A 121 11.21 11.17 19.59
N ARG A 122 11.75 10.17 20.29
CA ARG A 122 11.08 8.87 20.50
C ARG A 122 9.70 9.05 21.14
N SER A 123 9.47 10.13 21.90
CA SER A 123 8.16 10.43 22.48
C SER A 123 7.10 10.83 21.45
N VAL A 124 7.50 11.38 20.29
CA VAL A 124 6.56 11.72 19.20
C VAL A 124 6.03 10.45 18.54
N PHE A 125 6.85 9.41 18.45
CA PHE A 125 6.39 8.07 18.06
C PHE A 125 5.63 7.36 19.19
N ALA A 126 5.98 7.60 20.46
CA ALA A 126 5.21 7.12 21.61
C ALA A 126 3.87 7.85 21.82
N ALA A 127 3.66 9.00 21.15
CA ALA A 127 2.41 9.73 21.14
C ALA A 127 1.37 9.13 20.19
N PHE A 128 1.78 8.25 19.27
CA PHE A 128 0.83 7.35 18.64
C PHE A 128 0.39 6.35 19.69
N SER A 129 -0.93 6.27 19.94
CA SER A 129 -1.47 5.28 20.86
C SER A 129 -0.97 3.88 20.44
N LYS A 130 -0.75 3.01 21.42
CA LYS A 130 -0.41 1.60 21.19
C LYS A 130 -1.31 0.97 20.13
N ASP A 131 -2.61 1.25 20.18
CA ASP A 131 -3.60 0.86 19.17
C ASP A 131 -3.30 1.33 17.74
N THR A 132 -2.73 2.52 17.58
CA THR A 132 -2.37 3.06 16.25
C THR A 132 -1.15 2.33 15.69
N VAL A 133 -0.15 2.07 16.53
CA VAL A 133 1.04 1.33 16.13
C VAL A 133 0.70 -0.13 15.83
N GLU A 134 -0.10 -0.79 16.67
CA GLU A 134 -0.54 -2.18 16.48
C GLU A 134 -1.45 -2.35 15.27
N ARG A 135 -2.32 -1.37 14.99
CA ARG A 135 -3.18 -1.38 13.79
C ARG A 135 -2.38 -1.20 12.50
N VAL A 136 -1.39 -0.32 12.50
CA VAL A 136 -0.51 -0.11 11.32
C VAL A 136 0.42 -1.32 11.13
N ALA A 137 1.00 -1.86 12.21
CA ALA A 137 1.85 -3.04 12.16
C ALA A 137 1.07 -4.31 11.74
N GLY A 138 -0.13 -4.52 12.27
CA GLY A 138 -1.00 -5.64 11.90
C GLY A 138 -1.52 -5.57 10.46
N GLN A 139 -1.52 -4.39 9.84
CA GLN A 139 -1.87 -4.21 8.42
C GLN A 139 -0.67 -4.30 7.47
N ALA A 140 0.57 -4.17 8.00
CA ALA A 140 1.79 -4.14 7.20
C ALA A 140 2.45 -5.52 7.00
N GLY A 141 1.97 -6.57 7.68
CA GLY A 141 2.47 -7.94 7.56
C GLY A 141 3.62 -8.28 8.52
N ASP A 142 3.87 -9.58 8.67
CA ASP A 142 4.80 -10.19 9.62
C ASP A 142 6.27 -9.91 9.25
N ASP A 143 6.72 -8.68 9.47
CA ASP A 143 8.14 -8.28 9.52
C ASP A 143 8.32 -6.84 10.04
N VAL A 144 7.26 -6.03 9.98
CA VAL A 144 7.33 -4.62 10.36
C VAL A 144 7.38 -4.44 11.89
N ALA A 145 6.73 -5.32 12.66
CA ALA A 145 6.77 -5.27 14.12
C ALA A 145 8.16 -5.60 14.70
N GLU A 146 8.89 -6.57 14.11
CA GLU A 146 10.27 -6.86 14.49
C GLU A 146 11.23 -5.73 14.08
N GLN A 147 11.03 -5.14 12.90
CA GLN A 147 11.78 -3.95 12.50
C GLN A 147 11.53 -2.78 13.47
N PHE A 148 10.28 -2.48 13.84
CA PHE A 148 9.96 -1.43 14.82
C PHE A 148 10.54 -1.71 16.21
N SER A 149 10.55 -2.98 16.64
CA SER A 149 11.15 -3.39 17.92
C SER A 149 12.67 -3.21 17.90
N SER A 150 13.33 -3.39 16.76
CA SER A 150 14.77 -3.17 16.59
C SER A 150 15.19 -1.69 16.69
N TYR A 151 14.27 -0.75 16.40
CA TYR A 151 14.49 0.70 16.53
C TYR A 151 14.11 1.28 17.90
N SER A 152 13.54 0.46 18.80
CA SER A 152 13.08 0.89 20.13
C SER A 152 13.83 0.13 21.24
N PRO A 153 14.92 0.70 21.80
CA PRO A 153 15.63 0.11 22.96
C PRO A 153 14.77 0.08 24.23
N ALA A 154 13.58 0.70 24.21
CA ALA A 154 12.67 0.76 25.35
C ALA A 154 12.01 -0.60 25.66
N TYR A 155 11.88 -1.50 24.68
CA TYR A 155 11.25 -2.80 24.91
C TYR A 155 12.20 -3.90 25.39
N SER A 156 13.52 -3.78 25.17
CA SER A 156 14.48 -4.76 25.67
C SER A 156 14.81 -4.62 27.16
N ARG A 157 14.47 -3.49 27.80
CA ARG A 157 14.76 -3.28 29.24
C ARG A 157 13.65 -3.73 30.18
N GLN A 158 12.42 -3.95 29.72
CA GLN A 158 11.35 -4.46 30.59
C GLN A 158 11.33 -5.98 30.74
N ALA A 159 12.02 -6.73 29.89
CA ALA A 159 12.18 -8.18 30.03
C ALA A 159 13.36 -8.59 30.93
N ALA A 160 14.21 -7.65 31.34
CA ALA A 160 15.41 -7.93 32.15
C ALA A 160 15.28 -7.53 33.63
N THR A 161 14.10 -7.09 34.07
CA THR A 161 13.81 -6.76 35.48
C THR A 161 12.52 -7.41 35.97
N ALA A 162 12.24 -8.64 35.53
CA ALA A 162 11.35 -9.56 36.23
C ALA A 162 12.15 -10.36 37.27
#